data_AF-A0A4C1WP36-F1
#
_entry.id   AF-A0A4C1WP36-F1
#
_cell.length_a   1.000
_cell.length_b   1.000
_cell.length_c   1.000
_cell.angle_alpha   90.00
_cell.angle_beta   90.00
_cell.angle_gamma   90.00
#
_symmetry.space_group_name_H-M   'P 1'
#
loop_
_entity.id
_entity.type
_entity.pdbx_description
1 polymer ?
#
loop_
_entity_poly.entity_id
_entity_poly.type
_entity_poly.pdbx_seq_one_letter_code
_entity_poly.pdbx_strand_id
1 'polypeptide(L)'
;MHVNNNITWADDTRFSVANDLTIYLFVHADFSVELGVELNRTESGPYEMVRGTENLQELGHIVSYKGKRSMNMWGDPYCGQLNGSDSSVNPPIDSNHVPERLYIFEPDICRSMYASLVGKASLFDLPAYYYEISRNALASKSAEPGNKCFCRKNWSANHDGCLLMGVMSLMPCQGAPVVASLPHFYLGSEELLEYIEGGLRPDKEKHNTYVYIEPTTGVVMKGVRRFQFNIELRNIETVPQLEKVPTGLFPVLWIEEGAELTTSLVEELKDARTKLGYVEIVRWLLVALGVAAFLGSAVVLLRSGSFKVWPRSRNSVSFIMRPGTFNGGGNGSKVR
;
A
#
# COMPACT_ATOMS: atom_id res chain seq x y z
N MET A 1 18.91 -15.14 20.52
CA MET A 1 18.86 -13.70 20.20
C MET A 1 20.09 -13.06 20.82
N HIS A 2 21.19 -12.96 20.08
CA HIS A 2 22.36 -12.18 20.52
C HIS A 2 22.33 -10.89 19.69
N VAL A 3 21.71 -9.86 20.27
CA VAL A 3 21.79 -8.48 19.76
C VAL A 3 22.91 -7.83 20.55
N ASN A 4 23.91 -7.29 19.87
CA ASN A 4 24.86 -6.37 20.49
C ASN A 4 24.11 -5.07 20.76
N ASN A 5 23.65 -4.89 22.00
CA ASN A 5 22.72 -3.82 22.40
C ASN A 5 23.31 -2.40 22.39
N ASN A 6 24.62 -2.21 22.16
CA ASN A 6 25.25 -0.89 22.27
C ASN A 6 24.83 0.10 21.17
N ILE A 7 24.34 -0.35 20.01
CA ILE A 7 23.90 0.53 18.91
C ILE A 7 22.38 0.78 18.97
N THR A 8 21.62 -0.16 19.52
CA THR A 8 20.14 -0.13 19.46
C THR A 8 19.50 0.44 20.72
N TRP A 9 20.14 0.33 21.87
CA TRP A 9 19.63 0.81 23.16
C TRP A 9 20.81 1.31 24.00
N ALA A 10 21.20 2.56 23.81
CA ALA A 10 22.29 3.14 24.59
C ALA A 10 21.81 3.55 25.98
N ASP A 11 22.23 2.79 27.00
CA ASP A 11 22.44 3.27 28.37
C ASP A 11 23.96 3.29 28.56
N ASP A 12 24.66 4.34 28.08
CA ASP A 12 26.11 4.42 28.25
C ASP A 12 26.52 5.54 29.19
N THR A 13 26.65 5.18 30.48
CA THR A 13 27.28 5.99 31.53
C THR A 13 28.79 6.23 31.29
N ARG A 14 29.37 5.79 30.16
CA ARG A 14 30.75 6.10 29.76
C ARG A 14 30.91 7.40 28.96
N PHE A 15 29.84 8.14 28.69
CA PHE A 15 29.92 9.49 28.12
C PHE A 15 30.52 10.55 29.06
N SER A 16 30.79 10.23 30.33
CA SER A 16 31.42 11.17 31.27
C SER A 16 32.97 11.17 31.25
N VAL A 17 33.64 10.22 30.59
CA VAL A 17 35.11 10.06 30.74
C VAL A 17 35.88 10.06 29.40
N ALA A 18 35.20 10.06 28.25
CA ALA A 18 35.86 10.10 26.94
C ALA A 18 35.92 11.53 26.37
N ASN A 19 36.67 12.40 27.02
CA ASN A 19 36.92 13.77 26.57
C ASN A 19 37.99 13.87 25.45
N ASP A 20 38.37 12.76 24.81
CA ASP A 20 39.56 12.75 23.93
C ASP A 20 39.45 11.88 22.66
N LEU A 21 38.26 11.42 22.26
CA LEU A 21 38.07 10.72 20.97
C LEU A 21 36.64 10.86 20.46
N THR A 22 36.16 12.11 20.42
CA THR A 22 34.97 12.46 19.67
C THR A 22 35.35 12.58 18.20
N ILE A 23 34.76 11.75 17.34
CA ILE A 23 34.69 12.07 15.91
C ILE A 23 33.73 13.26 15.83
N TYR A 24 34.31 14.46 15.92
CA TYR A 24 33.66 15.75 15.80
C TYR A 24 33.06 15.87 14.39
N LEU A 25 31.78 15.52 14.25
CA LEU A 25 30.94 15.99 13.15
C LEU A 25 30.09 17.14 13.70
N PHE A 26 30.75 18.27 13.99
CA PHE A 26 30.07 19.51 14.34
C PHE A 26 29.59 20.18 13.06
N VAL A 27 28.29 20.03 12.77
CA VAL A 27 27.53 21.05 12.04
C VAL A 27 26.46 21.55 13.01
N HIS A 28 26.41 22.87 13.16
CA HIS A 28 25.62 23.62 14.13
C HIS A 28 24.10 23.40 13.93
N ALA A 29 23.56 22.35 14.53
CA ALA A 29 22.15 22.10 14.84
C ALA A 29 22.10 20.85 15.72
N ASP A 30 21.21 20.77 16.70
CA ASP A 30 20.96 19.57 17.52
C ASP A 30 20.66 18.36 16.61
N PHE A 31 21.69 17.61 16.21
CA PHE A 31 21.59 16.51 15.27
C PHE A 31 22.17 15.23 15.87
N SER A 32 21.45 14.67 16.84
CA SER A 32 21.61 13.26 17.23
C SER A 32 21.08 12.38 16.09
N VAL A 33 21.98 11.74 15.31
CA VAL A 33 21.59 10.59 14.47
C VAL A 33 21.43 9.39 15.40
N GLU A 34 20.35 9.38 16.16
CA GLU A 34 20.03 8.30 17.07
C GLU A 34 18.92 7.44 16.45
N LEU A 35 19.31 6.33 15.83
CA LEU A 35 18.37 5.35 15.31
C LEU A 35 17.61 4.68 16.46
N GLY A 36 16.44 5.21 16.79
CA GLY A 36 15.49 4.57 17.70
C GLY A 36 15.59 4.93 19.18
N VAL A 37 16.46 5.88 19.55
CA VAL A 37 16.43 6.46 20.90
C VAL A 37 15.13 7.28 21.01
N GLU A 38 14.39 7.07 22.09
CA GLU A 38 13.02 7.58 22.33
C GLU A 38 11.86 6.86 21.64
N LEU A 39 12.07 5.85 20.77
CA LEU A 39 10.92 5.11 20.22
C LEU A 39 10.24 4.21 21.25
N ASN A 40 10.96 3.78 22.28
CA ASN A 40 10.42 2.88 23.29
C ASN A 40 9.32 3.57 24.10
N ARG A 41 8.12 2.97 24.12
CA ARG A 41 6.90 3.50 24.78
C ARG A 41 6.34 4.78 24.16
N THR A 42 6.67 5.07 22.90
CA THR A 42 5.96 6.09 22.12
C THR A 42 4.92 5.47 21.21
N GLU A 43 3.85 6.21 20.94
CA GLU A 43 2.79 5.79 20.04
C GLU A 43 2.92 6.55 18.70
N SER A 44 2.94 5.81 17.61
CA SER A 44 2.80 6.39 16.27
C SER A 44 1.32 6.65 15.99
N GLY A 45 0.98 7.82 15.46
CA GLY A 45 -0.40 8.21 15.17
C GLY A 45 -0.77 9.60 15.70
N PRO A 46 -2.08 9.94 15.73
CA PRO A 46 -3.22 9.06 15.46
C PRO A 46 -3.39 8.70 13.97
N TYR A 47 -3.96 7.53 13.70
CA TYR A 47 -4.39 7.08 12.37
C TYR A 47 -5.92 7.13 12.25
N GLU A 48 -6.40 7.56 11.10
CA GLU A 48 -7.79 7.40 10.69
C GLU A 48 -7.83 6.37 9.56
N MET A 49 -8.52 5.26 9.78
CA MET A 49 -8.56 4.13 8.85
C MET A 49 -10.00 3.71 8.55
N VAL A 50 -10.21 3.20 7.34
CA VAL A 50 -11.50 2.68 6.89
C VAL A 50 -11.78 1.32 7.55
N ARG A 51 -12.97 1.18 8.14
CA ARG A 51 -13.40 -0.04 8.85
C ARG A 51 -13.87 -1.19 7.95
N GLY A 52 -14.09 -0.93 6.66
CA GLY A 52 -14.57 -1.93 5.71
C GLY A 52 -16.06 -2.30 5.81
N THR A 53 -16.88 -1.53 6.53
CA THR A 53 -18.32 -1.80 6.72
C THR A 53 -19.16 -1.54 5.48
N GLU A 54 -18.80 -0.54 4.68
CA GLU A 54 -19.48 -0.19 3.44
C GLU A 54 -18.86 -0.90 2.23
N ASN A 55 -17.53 -0.87 2.14
CA ASN A 55 -16.75 -1.58 1.14
C ASN A 55 -15.62 -2.34 1.82
N LEU A 56 -15.71 -3.68 1.78
CA LEU A 56 -14.71 -4.56 2.39
C LEU A 56 -13.33 -4.44 1.72
N GLN A 57 -13.26 -4.02 0.45
CA GLN A 57 -12.00 -3.83 -0.27
C GLN A 57 -11.19 -2.62 0.22
N GLU A 58 -11.83 -1.69 0.94
CA GLU A 58 -11.18 -0.52 1.54
C GLU A 58 -10.74 -0.79 2.99
N LEU A 59 -10.92 -2.02 3.50
CA LEU A 59 -10.59 -2.36 4.89
C LEU A 59 -9.12 -2.02 5.20
N GLY A 60 -8.91 -1.22 6.26
CA GLY A 60 -7.58 -0.83 6.71
C GLY A 60 -6.95 0.31 5.91
N HIS A 61 -7.60 0.81 4.86
CA HIS A 61 -7.09 1.95 4.09
C HIS A 61 -6.95 3.18 4.98
N ILE A 62 -5.76 3.82 4.96
CA ILE A 62 -5.47 5.00 5.77
C ILE A 62 -6.02 6.24 5.08
N VAL A 63 -6.97 6.91 5.75
CA VAL A 63 -7.57 8.17 5.31
C VAL A 63 -6.73 9.36 5.75
N SER A 64 -6.24 9.33 6.99
CA SER A 64 -5.39 10.39 7.52
C SER A 64 -4.40 9.89 8.56
N TYR A 65 -3.24 10.54 8.61
CA TYR A 65 -2.20 10.32 9.62
C TYR A 65 -1.88 11.65 10.29
N LYS A 66 -1.98 11.72 11.62
CA LYS A 66 -1.80 12.95 12.41
C LYS A 66 -2.66 14.12 11.89
N GLY A 67 -3.91 13.82 11.50
CA GLY A 67 -4.86 14.79 10.95
C GLY A 67 -4.57 15.27 9.52
N LYS A 68 -3.56 14.72 8.86
CA LYS A 68 -3.19 15.06 7.47
C LYS A 68 -3.63 13.94 6.53
N ARG A 69 -4.22 14.31 5.40
CA ARG A 69 -4.61 13.40 4.31
C ARG A 69 -3.54 13.24 3.23
N SER A 70 -2.46 14.01 3.33
CA SER A 70 -1.29 13.94 2.45
C SER A 70 -0.05 14.47 3.17
N MET A 71 1.10 13.90 2.83
CA MET A 71 2.41 14.25 3.38
C MET A 71 3.09 15.31 2.51
N ASN A 72 3.31 16.49 3.06
CA ASN A 72 3.94 17.59 2.33
C ASN A 72 5.47 17.46 2.21
N MET A 73 6.07 16.47 2.88
CA MET A 73 7.52 16.31 3.04
C MET A 73 8.24 16.19 1.70
N TRP A 74 7.63 15.55 0.72
CA TRP A 74 8.21 15.34 -0.61
C TRP A 74 8.05 16.55 -1.54
N GLY A 75 7.15 17.49 -1.22
CA GLY A 75 6.91 18.69 -2.02
C GLY A 75 6.08 18.45 -3.29
N ASP A 76 5.46 17.27 -3.41
CA ASP A 76 4.59 16.89 -4.51
C ASP A 76 3.34 16.17 -3.97
N PRO A 77 2.11 16.58 -4.38
CA PRO A 77 0.88 15.96 -3.88
C PRO A 77 0.74 14.47 -4.19
N TYR A 78 1.24 13.99 -5.33
CA TYR A 78 1.18 12.57 -5.71
C TYR A 78 2.06 11.73 -4.79
N CYS A 79 3.22 12.25 -4.41
CA CYS A 79 4.21 11.51 -3.64
C CYS A 79 4.01 11.58 -2.13
N GLY A 80 3.20 12.56 -1.72
CA GLY A 80 2.64 12.64 -0.39
C GLY A 80 1.34 11.85 -0.20
N GLN A 81 0.86 11.06 -1.17
CA GLN A 81 -0.39 10.32 -0.99
C GLN A 81 -0.27 9.24 0.10
N LEU A 82 -1.35 9.08 0.87
CA LEU A 82 -1.51 8.01 1.84
C LEU A 82 -2.24 6.84 1.16
N ASN A 83 -1.49 6.03 0.42
CA ASN A 83 -2.03 4.87 -0.27
C ASN A 83 -1.84 3.61 0.56
N GLY A 84 -2.88 2.77 0.59
CA GLY A 84 -2.86 1.46 1.26
C GLY A 84 -3.18 1.49 2.76
N SER A 85 -2.79 0.43 3.45
CA SER A 85 -2.93 0.28 4.90
C SER A 85 -1.58 0.48 5.61
N ASP A 86 -1.55 0.25 6.92
CA ASP A 86 -0.32 0.10 7.71
C ASP A 86 0.29 -1.32 7.60
N SER A 87 -0.30 -2.18 6.75
CA SER A 87 0.01 -3.61 6.57
C SER A 87 -0.38 -4.53 7.74
N SER A 88 -0.92 -4.02 8.84
CA SER A 88 -1.39 -4.86 9.95
C SER A 88 -2.73 -5.51 9.62
N VAL A 89 -3.56 -4.78 8.87
CA VAL A 89 -4.86 -5.24 8.35
C VAL A 89 -4.85 -5.12 6.83
N ASN A 90 -5.35 -6.16 6.15
CA ASN A 90 -5.53 -6.15 4.69
C ASN A 90 -6.93 -6.67 4.35
N PRO A 91 -7.54 -6.16 3.26
CA PRO A 91 -8.81 -6.68 2.76
C PRO A 91 -8.64 -8.11 2.19
N PRO A 92 -9.72 -8.93 2.19
CA PRO A 92 -9.78 -10.15 1.40
C PRO A 92 -9.54 -9.89 -0.09
N ILE A 93 -8.77 -10.77 -0.73
CA ILE A 93 -8.37 -10.66 -2.13
C ILE A 93 -9.37 -11.44 -3.00
N ASP A 94 -10.10 -10.74 -3.86
CA ASP A 94 -10.94 -11.37 -4.87
C ASP A 94 -10.07 -12.10 -5.91
N SER A 95 -10.27 -13.41 -6.04
CA SER A 95 -9.60 -14.25 -7.03
C SER A 95 -9.77 -13.79 -8.49
N ASN A 96 -10.85 -13.07 -8.81
CA ASN A 96 -11.09 -12.54 -10.16
C ASN A 96 -10.37 -11.21 -10.40
N HIS A 97 -10.01 -10.48 -9.34
CA HIS A 97 -9.43 -9.15 -9.38
C HIS A 97 -8.30 -9.05 -8.36
N VAL A 98 -7.23 -9.82 -8.59
CA VAL A 98 -6.06 -9.82 -7.70
C VAL A 98 -5.30 -8.50 -7.90
N PRO A 99 -5.07 -7.70 -6.85
CA PRO A 99 -4.29 -6.46 -6.97
C PRO A 99 -2.86 -6.75 -7.44
N GLU A 100 -2.39 -6.07 -8.48
CA GLU A 100 -0.98 -6.18 -8.91
C GLU A 100 -0.01 -5.56 -7.90
N ARG A 101 -0.49 -4.60 -7.11
CA ARG A 101 0.30 -3.85 -6.12
C ARG A 101 -0.47 -3.78 -4.81
N LEU A 102 0.20 -4.12 -3.71
CA LEU A 102 -0.27 -3.84 -2.35
C LEU A 102 0.46 -2.62 -1.82
N TYR A 103 -0.29 -1.55 -1.59
CA TYR A 103 0.26 -0.32 -1.04
C TYR A 103 0.30 -0.38 0.48
N ILE A 104 1.38 0.18 1.04
CA ILE A 104 1.57 0.35 2.47
C ILE A 104 2.04 1.79 2.70
N PHE A 105 1.41 2.51 3.61
CA PHE A 105 1.92 3.80 4.05
C PHE A 105 2.89 3.60 5.22
N GLU A 106 4.12 4.10 5.06
CA GLU A 106 5.15 4.00 6.09
C GLU A 106 5.43 5.40 6.67
N PRO A 107 4.98 5.70 7.90
CA PRO A 107 5.20 7.00 8.53
C PRO A 107 6.69 7.36 8.65
N ASP A 108 7.58 6.39 8.83
CA ASP A 108 9.00 6.64 9.08
C ASP A 108 9.75 7.18 7.85
N ILE A 109 9.16 7.01 6.66
CA ILE A 109 9.68 7.56 5.40
C ILE A 109 8.72 8.57 4.77
N CYS A 110 7.61 8.89 5.44
CA CYS A 110 6.62 9.88 5.03
C CYS A 110 6.07 9.66 3.60
N ARG A 111 5.97 8.41 3.12
CA ARG A 111 5.42 8.05 1.80
C ARG A 111 4.82 6.67 1.81
N SER A 112 3.98 6.40 0.82
CA SER A 112 3.57 5.04 0.51
C SER A 112 4.62 4.29 -0.32
N MET A 113 4.76 3.01 0.02
CA MET A 113 5.51 2.00 -0.70
C MET A 113 4.53 0.94 -1.23
N TYR A 114 5.02 0.04 -2.08
CA TYR A 114 4.21 -1.08 -2.53
C TYR A 114 5.03 -2.34 -2.72
N ALA A 115 4.38 -3.48 -2.49
CA ALA A 115 4.84 -4.79 -2.93
C ALA A 115 4.07 -5.22 -4.18
N SER A 116 4.74 -5.85 -5.14
CA SER A 116 4.15 -6.32 -6.38
C SER A 116 3.81 -7.80 -6.31
N LEU A 117 2.69 -8.18 -6.92
CA LEU A 117 2.26 -9.58 -7.02
C LEU A 117 3.29 -10.37 -7.83
N VAL A 118 3.77 -11.45 -7.25
CA VAL A 118 4.61 -12.43 -7.94
C VAL A 118 3.76 -13.60 -8.43
N GLY A 119 2.84 -14.07 -7.59
CA GLY A 119 1.92 -15.14 -7.99
C GLY A 119 1.26 -15.87 -6.83
N LYS A 120 0.67 -17.03 -7.15
CA LYS A 120 0.06 -17.93 -6.18
C LYS A 120 1.12 -18.81 -5.52
N ALA A 121 0.97 -19.04 -4.24
CA ALA A 121 1.80 -19.93 -3.42
C ALA A 121 0.91 -20.76 -2.48
N SER A 122 1.52 -21.71 -1.78
CA SER A 122 0.89 -22.48 -0.72
C SER A 122 1.76 -22.40 0.52
N LEU A 123 1.16 -22.07 1.66
CA LEU A 123 1.84 -22.02 2.96
C LEU A 123 0.92 -22.63 4.01
N PHE A 124 1.44 -23.53 4.84
CA PHE A 124 0.65 -24.25 5.86
C PHE A 124 -0.58 -25.00 5.32
N ASP A 125 -0.49 -25.51 4.09
CA ASP A 125 -1.60 -26.12 3.33
C ASP A 125 -2.78 -25.16 3.04
N LEU A 126 -2.52 -23.85 3.10
CA LEU A 126 -3.46 -22.80 2.72
C LEU A 126 -2.98 -22.09 1.45
N PRO A 127 -3.91 -21.70 0.55
CA PRO A 127 -3.57 -20.86 -0.59
C PRO A 127 -3.06 -19.51 -0.12
N ALA A 128 -2.04 -19.00 -0.78
CA ALA A 128 -1.44 -17.70 -0.52
C ALA A 128 -1.24 -16.94 -1.82
N TYR A 129 -1.29 -15.61 -1.76
CA TYR A 129 -0.64 -14.76 -2.74
C TYR A 129 0.70 -14.29 -2.20
N TYR A 130 1.73 -14.43 -3.02
CA TYR A 130 3.09 -14.00 -2.71
C TYR A 130 3.36 -12.65 -3.38
N TYR A 131 3.70 -11.66 -2.57
CA TYR A 131 4.09 -10.32 -2.99
C TYR A 131 5.51 -10.02 -2.53
N GLU A 132 6.27 -9.31 -3.35
CA GLU A 132 7.62 -8.87 -3.00
C GLU A 132 7.87 -7.42 -3.44
N ILE A 133 8.82 -6.74 -2.79
CA ILE A 133 9.19 -5.40 -3.23
C ILE A 133 9.77 -5.47 -4.64
N SER A 134 9.15 -4.73 -5.57
CA SER A 134 9.62 -4.68 -6.95
C SER A 134 10.78 -3.71 -7.09
N ARG A 135 11.66 -4.00 -8.05
CA ARG A 135 12.75 -3.11 -8.49
C ARG A 135 12.23 -1.69 -8.81
N ASN A 136 11.00 -1.55 -9.29
CA ASN A 136 10.39 -0.26 -9.62
C ASN A 136 10.07 0.60 -8.38
N ALA A 137 9.83 -0.02 -7.22
CA ALA A 137 9.42 0.70 -6.01
C ALA A 137 10.51 1.67 -5.52
N LEU A 138 11.79 1.34 -5.76
CA LEU A 138 12.97 2.16 -5.46
C LEU A 138 13.75 2.54 -6.73
N ALA A 139 13.11 2.47 -7.90
CA ALA A 139 13.75 2.83 -9.15
C ALA A 139 14.04 4.34 -9.23
N SER A 140 15.08 4.70 -9.98
CA SER A 140 15.36 6.09 -10.30
C SER A 140 14.22 6.70 -11.14
N LYS A 141 14.15 8.03 -11.19
CA LYS A 141 13.16 8.76 -11.99
C LYS A 141 13.22 8.45 -13.51
N SER A 142 14.37 7.98 -14.01
CA SER A 142 14.54 7.62 -15.42
C SER A 142 13.97 6.25 -15.73
N ALA A 143 14.09 5.30 -14.79
CA ALA A 143 13.53 3.96 -14.92
C ALA A 143 12.03 3.90 -14.55
N GLU A 144 11.60 4.69 -13.57
CA GLU A 144 10.20 4.82 -13.15
C GLU A 144 9.83 6.30 -13.03
N PRO A 145 9.18 6.90 -14.05
CA PRO A 145 8.83 8.33 -14.06
C PRO A 145 7.97 8.76 -12.88
N GLY A 146 7.17 7.85 -12.32
CA GLY A 146 6.40 8.10 -11.10
C GLY A 146 7.27 8.46 -9.89
N ASN A 147 8.54 8.05 -9.87
CA ASN A 147 9.45 8.33 -8.76
C ASN A 147 10.14 9.71 -8.86
N LYS A 148 9.83 10.52 -9.87
CA LYS A 148 10.49 11.82 -10.13
C LYS A 148 10.47 12.77 -8.93
N CYS A 149 9.35 12.84 -8.22
CA CYS A 149 9.14 13.66 -7.03
C CYS A 149 9.98 13.23 -5.81
N PHE A 150 10.41 11.97 -5.75
CA PHE A 150 11.28 11.46 -4.69
C PHE A 150 12.75 11.78 -4.97
N CYS A 151 13.05 12.49 -6.06
CA CYS A 151 14.34 13.11 -6.26
C CYS A 151 14.27 14.60 -5.97
N ARG A 152 15.18 15.08 -5.11
CA ARG A 152 15.55 16.49 -5.06
C ARG A 152 16.97 16.68 -5.55
N LYS A 153 17.22 17.84 -6.16
CA LYS A 153 18.57 18.25 -6.53
C LYS A 153 19.42 18.39 -5.26
N ASN A 154 20.69 18.02 -5.35
CA ASN A 154 21.72 18.12 -4.30
C ASN A 154 21.70 17.02 -3.22
N TRP A 155 20.90 15.96 -3.39
CA TRP A 155 20.93 14.81 -2.47
C TRP A 155 22.06 13.83 -2.76
N SER A 156 22.62 13.89 -3.95
CA SER A 156 23.81 13.15 -4.35
C SER A 156 24.82 14.14 -4.90
N ALA A 157 26.09 13.96 -4.56
CA ALA A 157 27.20 14.67 -5.22
C ALA A 157 27.42 14.19 -6.67
N ASN A 158 26.94 12.98 -7.01
CA ASN A 158 27.04 12.39 -8.33
C ASN A 158 25.73 12.53 -9.12
N HIS A 159 25.82 12.34 -10.44
CA HIS A 159 24.69 12.37 -11.38
C HIS A 159 23.99 13.75 -11.44
N ASP A 160 22.71 13.79 -11.80
CA ASP A 160 21.88 15.00 -11.93
C ASP A 160 21.38 15.56 -10.58
N GLY A 161 22.05 15.19 -9.49
CA GLY A 161 21.74 15.56 -8.11
C GLY A 161 20.71 14.65 -7.43
N CYS A 162 20.15 13.66 -8.13
CA CYS A 162 19.29 12.63 -7.57
C CYS A 162 20.09 11.47 -6.97
N LEU A 163 19.48 10.76 -6.00
CA LEU A 163 20.01 9.49 -5.55
C LEU A 163 19.91 8.41 -6.65
N LEU A 164 20.83 7.44 -6.57
CA LEU A 164 20.86 6.25 -7.42
C LEU A 164 19.62 5.37 -7.25
N MET A 165 19.47 4.40 -8.15
CA MET A 165 18.41 3.41 -8.06
C MET A 165 18.66 2.43 -6.90
N GLY A 166 17.57 2.03 -6.22
CA GLY A 166 17.58 1.12 -5.06
C GLY A 166 17.81 1.80 -3.72
N VAL A 167 17.86 3.13 -3.69
CA VAL A 167 18.06 3.92 -2.46
C VAL A 167 17.04 5.05 -2.35
N MET A 168 16.77 5.51 -1.13
CA MET A 168 15.86 6.63 -0.87
C MET A 168 16.35 7.48 0.30
N SER A 169 16.20 8.80 0.21
CA SER A 169 16.58 9.71 1.30
C SER A 169 15.52 9.73 2.39
N LEU A 170 15.95 9.64 3.65
CA LEU A 170 15.08 9.86 4.81
C LEU A 170 15.07 11.32 5.27
N MET A 171 15.93 12.16 4.69
CA MET A 171 16.07 13.58 5.04
C MET A 171 14.74 14.36 5.02
N PRO A 172 13.83 14.19 4.05
CA PRO A 172 12.55 14.91 4.05
C PRO A 172 11.65 14.61 5.24
N CYS A 173 11.76 13.40 5.79
CA CYS A 173 10.86 12.89 6.83
C CYS A 173 11.49 13.00 8.22
N GLN A 174 12.72 12.50 8.35
CA GLN A 174 13.45 12.39 9.61
C GLN A 174 14.39 13.57 9.87
N GLY A 175 14.60 14.45 8.89
CA GLY A 175 15.57 15.54 8.97
C GLY A 175 17.04 15.09 8.90
N ALA A 176 17.31 13.78 8.81
CA ALA A 176 18.65 13.19 8.87
C ALA A 176 19.26 12.88 7.51
N PRO A 177 20.60 13.00 7.34
CA PRO A 177 21.31 12.63 6.11
C PRO A 177 21.45 11.09 5.98
N VAL A 178 20.39 10.36 6.31
CA VAL A 178 20.31 8.91 6.21
C VAL A 178 19.61 8.52 4.92
N VAL A 179 20.14 7.50 4.27
CA VAL A 179 19.62 6.93 3.03
C VAL A 179 19.24 5.48 3.29
N ALA A 180 17.99 5.13 3.04
CA ALA A 180 17.51 3.75 3.15
C ALA A 180 17.71 2.99 1.84
N SER A 181 17.98 1.70 1.94
CA SER A 181 18.06 0.75 0.82
C SER A 181 17.57 -0.62 1.25
N LEU A 182 17.55 -1.60 0.34
CA LEU A 182 17.49 -3.02 0.76
C LEU A 182 18.88 -3.49 1.21
N PRO A 183 18.98 -4.56 2.01
CA PRO A 183 20.27 -5.06 2.50
C PRO A 183 21.24 -5.40 1.37
N HIS A 184 22.51 -5.07 1.58
CA HIS A 184 23.59 -5.18 0.60
C HIS A 184 23.26 -4.56 -0.77
N PHE A 185 22.46 -3.48 -0.77
CA PHE A 185 21.96 -2.81 -1.98
C PHE A 185 21.22 -3.75 -2.95
N TYR A 186 20.50 -4.75 -2.44
CA TYR A 186 19.63 -5.59 -3.26
C TYR A 186 18.66 -4.75 -4.10
N LEU A 187 18.52 -5.07 -5.39
CA LEU A 187 17.78 -4.30 -6.41
C LEU A 187 18.30 -2.87 -6.70
N GLY A 188 19.45 -2.48 -6.15
CA GLY A 188 20.10 -1.21 -6.44
C GLY A 188 21.01 -1.22 -7.66
N SER A 189 21.53 -0.03 -8.00
CA SER A 189 22.56 0.14 -9.03
C SER A 189 23.85 -0.59 -8.68
N GLU A 190 24.53 -1.15 -9.68
CA GLU A 190 25.82 -1.83 -9.50
C GLU A 190 26.91 -0.87 -8.97
N GLU A 191 26.86 0.41 -9.33
CA GLU A 191 27.75 1.47 -8.81
C GLU A 191 27.76 1.55 -7.27
N LEU A 192 26.65 1.18 -6.59
CA LEU A 192 26.59 1.15 -5.12
C LEU A 192 27.46 0.04 -4.51
N LEU A 193 27.72 -1.03 -5.27
CA LEU A 193 28.53 -2.17 -4.83
C LEU A 193 30.02 -1.90 -5.01
N GLU A 194 30.39 -1.03 -5.96
CA GLU A 194 31.79 -0.67 -6.25
C GLU A 194 32.43 0.13 -5.12
N TYR A 195 31.63 0.86 -4.33
CA TYR A 195 32.12 1.67 -3.22
C TYR A 195 32.73 0.84 -2.08
N ILE A 196 32.26 -0.41 -1.86
CA ILE A 196 32.80 -1.29 -0.82
C ILE A 196 33.45 -2.52 -1.46
N GLU A 197 34.77 -2.53 -1.46
CA GLU A 197 35.55 -3.65 -1.99
C GLU A 197 35.27 -4.95 -1.19
N GLY A 198 34.68 -5.94 -1.86
CA GLY A 198 34.64 -7.33 -1.40
C GLY A 198 33.67 -7.68 -0.27
N GLY A 199 32.89 -6.73 0.25
CA GLY A 199 32.00 -6.93 1.40
C GLY A 199 30.51 -7.11 1.09
N LEU A 200 30.01 -6.53 -0.01
CA LEU A 200 28.58 -6.52 -0.31
C LEU A 200 28.21 -7.58 -1.34
N ARG A 201 27.23 -8.44 -1.00
CA ARG A 201 26.73 -9.51 -1.88
C ARG A 201 25.20 -9.53 -1.85
N PRO A 202 24.52 -8.79 -2.74
CA PRO A 202 23.08 -8.82 -2.81
C PRO A 202 22.58 -10.24 -3.15
N ASP A 203 21.64 -10.75 -2.36
CA ASP A 203 21.12 -12.10 -2.44
C ASP A 203 19.60 -12.02 -2.26
N LYS A 204 18.85 -12.59 -3.22
CA LYS A 204 17.38 -12.49 -3.21
C LYS A 204 16.78 -13.18 -1.97
N GLU A 205 17.29 -14.33 -1.56
CA GLU A 205 16.68 -15.08 -0.45
C GLU A 205 16.91 -14.35 0.88
N LYS A 206 18.07 -13.73 1.04
CA LYS A 206 18.48 -13.06 2.28
C LYS A 206 18.05 -11.60 2.36
N HIS A 207 17.94 -10.89 1.24
CA HIS A 207 17.81 -9.42 1.24
C HIS A 207 16.51 -8.92 0.61
N ASN A 208 15.62 -9.81 0.17
CA ASN A 208 14.31 -9.42 -0.34
C ASN A 208 13.32 -9.10 0.78
N THR A 209 12.40 -8.16 0.53
CA THR A 209 11.24 -7.86 1.38
C THR A 209 9.99 -8.46 0.73
N TYR A 210 9.24 -9.27 1.48
CA TYR A 210 8.12 -10.03 0.92
C TYR A 210 7.00 -10.31 1.93
N VAL A 211 5.84 -10.70 1.42
CA VAL A 211 4.69 -11.08 2.22
C VAL A 211 3.84 -12.16 1.54
N TYR A 212 3.35 -13.10 2.34
CA TYR A 212 2.36 -14.12 1.97
C TYR A 212 1.03 -13.78 2.61
N ILE A 213 -0.01 -13.62 1.78
CA ILE A 213 -1.36 -13.25 2.24
C ILE A 213 -2.34 -14.37 1.90
N GLU A 214 -3.11 -14.80 2.90
CA GLU A 214 -4.23 -15.71 2.69
C GLU A 214 -5.40 -14.92 2.05
N PRO A 215 -5.89 -15.31 0.86
CA PRO A 215 -6.81 -14.49 0.08
C PRO A 215 -8.21 -14.34 0.68
N THR A 216 -8.71 -15.34 1.40
CA THR A 216 -10.11 -15.35 1.89
C THR A 216 -10.32 -14.37 3.03
N THR A 217 -9.32 -14.24 3.90
CA THR A 217 -9.35 -13.45 5.13
C THR A 217 -8.52 -12.16 5.04
N GLY A 218 -7.54 -12.11 4.13
CA GLY A 218 -6.56 -11.02 4.07
C GLY A 218 -5.45 -11.14 5.13
N VAL A 219 -5.39 -12.24 5.88
CA VAL A 219 -4.39 -12.42 6.94
C VAL A 219 -3.00 -12.63 6.34
N VAL A 220 -2.01 -11.90 6.87
CA VAL A 220 -0.60 -12.11 6.57
C VAL A 220 -0.13 -13.39 7.28
N MET A 221 0.23 -14.41 6.51
CA MET A 221 0.69 -15.68 7.06
C MET A 221 2.17 -15.69 7.40
N LYS A 222 2.97 -15.01 6.56
CA LYS A 222 4.41 -14.82 6.74
C LYS A 222 4.82 -13.57 6.01
N GLY A 223 5.59 -12.71 6.65
CA GLY A 223 6.10 -11.49 6.04
C GLY A 223 7.43 -11.11 6.63
N VAL A 224 8.32 -10.61 5.80
CA VAL A 224 9.63 -10.12 6.21
C VAL A 224 9.90 -8.79 5.52
N ARG A 225 10.15 -7.77 6.31
CA ARG A 225 10.59 -6.44 5.90
C ARG A 225 12.07 -6.29 6.23
N ARG A 226 12.83 -5.91 5.22
CA ARG A 226 14.28 -5.73 5.33
C ARG A 226 14.66 -4.36 4.80
N PHE A 227 15.40 -3.63 5.60
CA PHE A 227 15.90 -2.31 5.23
C PHE A 227 17.33 -2.13 5.74
N GLN A 228 18.11 -1.36 4.99
CA GLN A 228 19.47 -0.98 5.31
C GLN A 228 19.57 0.53 5.40
N PHE A 229 20.22 1.01 6.45
CA PHE A 229 20.50 2.43 6.66
C PHE A 229 21.93 2.73 6.25
N ASN A 230 22.06 3.78 5.45
CA ASN A 230 23.33 4.19 4.87
C ASN A 230 23.54 5.69 5.08
N ILE A 231 24.81 6.12 5.07
CA ILE A 231 25.21 7.52 5.15
C ILE A 231 26.04 7.83 3.92
N GLU A 232 25.74 8.94 3.25
CA GLU A 232 26.59 9.43 2.15
C GLU A 232 27.83 10.08 2.76
N LEU A 233 28.99 9.46 2.53
CA LEU A 233 30.28 10.06 2.85
C LEU A 233 30.74 10.86 1.64
N ARG A 234 31.21 12.08 1.88
CA ARG A 234 31.73 12.97 0.84
C ARG A 234 33.15 13.36 1.20
N ASN A 235 34.00 13.40 0.19
CA ASN A 235 35.32 13.99 0.33
C ASN A 235 35.18 15.50 0.58
N ILE A 236 35.64 15.97 1.73
CA ILE A 236 35.61 17.39 2.10
C ILE A 236 37.02 17.76 2.56
N GLU A 237 37.77 18.44 1.69
CA GLU A 237 39.18 18.82 1.95
C GLU A 237 39.34 19.66 3.22
N THR A 238 38.31 20.42 3.62
CA THR A 238 38.34 21.27 4.82
C THR A 238 38.11 20.51 6.13
N VAL A 239 37.72 19.23 6.07
CA VAL A 239 37.44 18.39 7.24
C VAL A 239 38.45 17.25 7.27
N PRO A 240 39.46 17.27 8.17
CA PRO A 240 40.55 16.28 8.18
C PRO A 240 40.09 14.82 8.22
N GLN A 241 38.96 14.55 8.87
CA GLN A 241 38.38 13.21 8.97
C GLN A 241 37.79 12.70 7.64
N LEU A 242 37.40 13.60 6.74
CA LEU A 242 36.77 13.28 5.46
C LEU A 242 37.66 13.57 4.24
N GLU A 243 38.81 14.22 4.43
CA GLU A 243 39.78 14.60 3.39
C GLU A 243 40.24 13.41 2.53
N LYS A 244 40.31 12.21 3.11
CA LYS A 244 40.77 10.98 2.40
C LYS A 244 39.67 9.95 2.19
N VAL A 245 38.44 10.28 2.56
CA VAL A 245 37.31 9.36 2.42
C VAL A 245 36.79 9.46 0.99
N PRO A 246 36.64 8.33 0.26
CA PRO A 246 36.03 8.35 -1.05
C PRO A 246 34.57 8.80 -0.95
N THR A 247 34.09 9.53 -1.96
CA THR A 247 32.68 9.93 -2.00
C THR A 247 31.82 8.74 -2.40
N GLY A 248 30.84 8.38 -1.56
CA GLY A 248 29.92 7.28 -1.83
C GLY A 248 29.04 6.93 -0.64
N LEU A 249 28.28 5.85 -0.78
CA LEU A 249 27.25 5.49 0.18
C LEU A 249 27.73 4.37 1.11
N PHE A 250 27.97 4.72 2.38
CA PHE A 250 28.47 3.79 3.38
C PHE A 250 27.30 3.15 4.17
N PRO A 251 27.11 1.82 4.09
CA PRO A 251 26.11 1.08 4.85
C PRO A 251 26.52 0.98 6.32
N VAL A 252 25.63 1.38 7.21
CA VAL A 252 25.88 1.36 8.66
C VAL A 252 25.37 0.06 9.25
N LEU A 253 24.09 -0.26 9.01
CA LEU A 253 23.43 -1.47 9.49
C LEU A 253 22.22 -1.80 8.63
N TRP A 254 21.75 -3.04 8.72
CA TRP A 254 20.46 -3.44 8.19
C TRP A 254 19.67 -4.18 9.26
N ILE A 255 18.34 -4.09 9.15
CA ILE A 255 17.38 -4.66 10.10
C ILE A 255 16.45 -5.59 9.34
N GLU A 256 16.11 -6.69 9.98
CA GLU A 256 15.03 -7.59 9.58
C GLU A 256 13.91 -7.50 10.61
N GLU A 257 12.73 -7.13 10.15
CA GLU A 257 11.48 -7.27 10.89
C GLU A 257 10.65 -8.34 10.19
N GLY A 258 10.36 -9.43 10.88
CA GLY A 258 9.63 -10.54 10.29
C GLY A 258 8.66 -11.18 11.27
N ALA A 259 7.55 -11.66 10.75
CA ALA A 259 6.58 -12.43 11.48
C ALA A 259 6.12 -13.63 10.63
N GLU A 260 5.89 -14.74 11.30
CA GLU A 260 5.34 -15.97 10.73
C GLU A 260 4.31 -16.51 11.71
N LEU A 261 3.15 -16.95 11.21
CA LEU A 261 2.10 -17.48 12.06
C LEU A 261 2.58 -18.74 12.79
N THR A 262 2.26 -18.81 14.09
CA THR A 262 2.45 -20.01 14.89
C THR A 262 1.43 -21.07 14.49
N THR A 263 1.71 -22.34 14.80
CA THR A 263 0.81 -23.46 14.50
C THR A 263 -0.60 -23.26 15.07
N SER A 264 -0.73 -22.70 16.28
CA SER A 264 -2.02 -22.38 16.89
C SER A 264 -2.80 -21.33 16.11
N LEU A 265 -2.14 -20.27 15.63
CA LEU A 265 -2.78 -19.22 14.83
C LEU A 265 -3.16 -19.73 13.43
N VAL A 266 -2.39 -20.67 12.87
CA VAL A 266 -2.73 -21.34 11.62
C VAL A 266 -4.01 -22.17 11.78
N GLU A 267 -4.18 -22.88 12.91
CA GLU A 267 -5.42 -23.63 13.20
C GLU A 267 -6.62 -22.69 13.36
N GLU A 268 -6.46 -21.57 14.08
CA GLU A 268 -7.50 -20.54 14.19
C GLU A 268 -7.86 -19.95 12.83
N LEU A 269 -6.88 -19.71 11.96
CA LEU A 269 -7.10 -19.23 10.60
C LEU A 269 -7.87 -20.26 9.76
N LYS A 270 -7.53 -21.56 9.87
CA LYS A 270 -8.25 -22.65 9.21
C LYS A 270 -9.70 -22.77 9.69
N ASP A 271 -9.94 -22.63 10.98
CA ASP A 271 -11.27 -22.64 11.58
C ASP A 271 -12.10 -21.42 11.13
N ALA A 272 -11.52 -20.22 11.18
CA ALA A 272 -12.14 -18.99 10.69
C ALA A 272 -12.53 -19.10 9.21
N ARG A 273 -11.63 -19.62 8.36
CA ARG A 273 -11.90 -19.87 6.94
C ARG A 273 -13.06 -20.84 6.74
N THR A 274 -13.07 -21.95 7.48
CA THR A 274 -14.15 -22.95 7.42
C THR A 274 -15.50 -22.34 7.76
N LYS A 275 -15.56 -21.53 8.84
CA LYS A 275 -16.78 -20.83 9.26
C LYS A 275 -17.29 -19.85 8.21
N LEU A 276 -16.40 -19.08 7.57
CA LEU A 276 -16.77 -18.20 6.46
C LEU A 276 -17.40 -18.98 5.30
N GLY A 277 -16.86 -20.16 4.98
CA GLY A 277 -17.44 -21.07 4.00
C GLY A 277 -18.86 -21.54 4.37
N TYR A 278 -19.10 -21.88 5.63
CA TYR A 278 -20.45 -22.23 6.10
C TYR A 278 -21.44 -21.08 5.97
N VAL A 279 -21.03 -19.85 6.28
CA VAL A 279 -21.88 -18.66 6.12
C VAL A 279 -22.27 -18.47 4.65
N GLU A 280 -21.34 -18.69 3.72
CA GLU A 280 -21.63 -18.60 2.29
C GLU A 280 -22.63 -19.67 1.83
N ILE A 281 -22.46 -20.92 2.29
CA ILE A 281 -23.40 -22.01 2.00
C ILE A 281 -24.80 -21.66 2.52
N VAL A 282 -24.90 -21.22 3.78
CA VAL A 282 -26.18 -20.84 4.40
C VAL A 282 -26.84 -19.69 3.64
N ARG A 283 -26.06 -18.68 3.22
CA ARG A 283 -26.55 -17.57 2.39
C ARG A 283 -27.21 -18.07 1.11
N TRP A 284 -26.53 -18.96 0.36
CA TRP A 284 -27.06 -19.50 -0.89
C TRP A 284 -28.29 -20.39 -0.67
N LEU A 285 -28.34 -21.17 0.42
CA LEU A 285 -29.51 -21.95 0.80
C LEU A 285 -30.73 -21.07 1.10
N LEU A 286 -30.55 -19.96 1.84
CA LEU A 286 -31.62 -19.01 2.12
C LEU A 286 -32.15 -18.34 0.85
N VAL A 287 -31.26 -17.98 -0.08
CA VAL A 287 -31.66 -17.43 -1.39
C VAL A 287 -32.44 -18.47 -2.20
N ALA A 288 -31.97 -19.72 -2.26
CA ALA A 288 -32.65 -20.80 -2.97
C ALA A 288 -34.05 -21.07 -2.38
N LEU A 289 -34.18 -21.09 -1.06
CA LEU A 289 -35.47 -21.23 -0.37
C LEU A 289 -36.40 -20.06 -0.68
N GLY A 290 -35.90 -18.83 -0.68
CA GLY A 290 -36.66 -17.63 -1.05
C GLY A 290 -37.17 -17.68 -2.49
N VAL A 291 -36.33 -18.11 -3.44
CA VAL A 291 -36.71 -18.29 -4.85
C VAL A 291 -37.76 -19.40 -5.00
N ALA A 292 -37.58 -20.54 -4.33
CA ALA A 292 -38.56 -21.63 -4.34
C ALA A 292 -39.92 -21.19 -3.78
N ALA A 293 -39.94 -20.45 -2.69
CA ALA A 293 -41.17 -19.89 -2.11
C ALA A 293 -41.84 -18.88 -3.06
N PHE A 294 -41.06 -18.01 -3.70
CA PHE A 294 -41.56 -17.06 -4.70
C PHE A 294 -42.20 -17.78 -5.90
N LEU A 295 -41.50 -18.77 -6.48
CA LEU A 295 -42.02 -19.57 -7.60
C LEU A 295 -43.27 -20.37 -7.20
N GLY A 296 -43.27 -20.98 -6.01
CA GLY A 296 -44.43 -21.67 -5.46
C GLY A 296 -45.64 -20.75 -5.34
N SER A 297 -45.46 -19.54 -4.80
CA SER A 297 -46.54 -18.55 -4.69
C SER A 297 -47.08 -18.11 -6.05
N ALA A 298 -46.20 -17.91 -7.05
CA ALA A 298 -46.60 -17.55 -8.41
C ALA A 298 -47.44 -18.66 -9.06
N VAL A 299 -47.05 -19.92 -8.90
CA VAL A 299 -47.80 -21.07 -9.41
C VAL A 299 -49.19 -21.16 -8.75
N VAL A 300 -49.28 -20.96 -7.44
CA VAL A 300 -50.56 -20.96 -6.72
C VAL A 300 -51.46 -19.82 -7.20
N LEU A 301 -50.92 -18.61 -7.38
CA LEU A 301 -51.67 -17.46 -7.89
C LEU A 301 -52.20 -17.72 -9.31
N LEU A 302 -51.37 -18.25 -10.21
CA LEU A 302 -51.78 -18.62 -11.57
C LEU A 302 -52.88 -19.70 -11.57
N ARG A 303 -52.77 -20.72 -10.71
CA ARG A 303 -53.77 -21.79 -10.60
C ARG A 303 -55.07 -21.35 -9.95
N SER A 304 -55.02 -20.40 -9.01
CA SER A 304 -56.21 -19.90 -8.32
C SER A 304 -57.15 -19.08 -9.22
N GLY A 305 -56.76 -18.80 -10.46
CA GLY A 305 -57.58 -17.99 -11.39
C GLY A 305 -57.73 -16.53 -10.95
N SER A 306 -57.00 -16.08 -9.92
CA SER A 306 -57.11 -14.74 -9.34
C SER A 306 -56.49 -13.64 -10.21
N PHE A 307 -55.83 -13.99 -11.32
CA PHE A 307 -55.45 -13.04 -12.36
C PHE A 307 -56.72 -12.61 -13.12
N LYS A 308 -57.50 -11.69 -12.54
CA LYS A 308 -58.44 -10.87 -13.31
C LYS A 308 -57.61 -10.15 -14.35
N VAL A 309 -57.67 -10.64 -15.60
CA VAL A 309 -57.15 -9.95 -16.78
C VAL A 309 -57.54 -8.49 -16.65
N TRP A 310 -56.53 -7.61 -16.60
CA TRP A 310 -56.70 -6.18 -16.64
C TRP A 310 -57.75 -5.87 -17.72
N PRO A 311 -58.89 -5.22 -17.41
CA PRO A 311 -59.88 -4.95 -18.43
C PRO A 311 -59.20 -4.10 -19.50
N ARG A 312 -58.97 -4.69 -20.67
CA ARG A 312 -58.66 -3.95 -21.89
C ARG A 312 -59.85 -3.02 -22.09
N SER A 313 -59.74 -1.76 -21.71
CA SER A 313 -60.67 -0.73 -22.15
C SER A 313 -60.52 -0.63 -23.67
N ARG A 314 -61.30 -1.42 -24.41
CA ARG A 314 -61.59 -1.13 -25.81
C ARG A 314 -62.45 0.13 -25.81
N ASN A 315 -61.81 1.29 -25.76
CA ASN A 315 -62.42 2.54 -26.20
C ASN A 315 -62.53 2.46 -27.72
N SER A 316 -63.52 1.72 -28.23
CA SER A 316 -63.94 1.89 -29.63
C SER A 316 -64.71 3.20 -29.67
N VAL A 317 -64.03 4.28 -30.02
CA VAL A 317 -64.67 5.55 -30.37
C VAL A 317 -65.38 5.32 -31.71
N SER A 318 -66.69 5.12 -31.69
CA SER A 318 -67.51 5.17 -32.89
C SER A 318 -67.72 6.64 -33.25
N PHE A 319 -67.03 7.10 -34.30
CA PHE A 319 -67.30 8.39 -34.90
C PHE A 319 -68.67 8.33 -35.60
N ILE A 320 -69.71 8.77 -34.91
CA ILE A 320 -70.99 9.14 -35.54
C ILE A 320 -70.74 10.45 -36.27
N MET A 321 -70.46 10.39 -37.58
CA MET A 321 -70.53 11.58 -38.43
C MET A 321 -71.99 12.04 -38.47
N ARG A 322 -72.28 13.16 -37.81
CA ARG A 322 -73.53 13.90 -38.05
C ARG A 322 -73.50 14.45 -39.49
N PRO A 323 -74.59 14.35 -40.26
CA PRO A 323 -74.69 15.04 -41.53
C PRO A 323 -74.74 16.54 -41.26
N GLY A 324 -73.70 17.26 -41.68
CA GLY A 324 -73.72 18.72 -41.70
C GLY A 324 -74.70 19.18 -42.77
N THR A 325 -75.83 19.76 -42.36
CA THR A 325 -76.61 20.63 -43.23
C THR A 325 -75.83 21.92 -43.45
N PHE A 326 -75.16 22.03 -44.59
CA PHE A 326 -74.63 23.30 -45.08
C PHE A 326 -75.35 23.63 -46.38
N ASN A 327 -76.22 24.63 -46.32
CA ASN A 327 -76.96 25.16 -47.46
C ASN A 327 -76.45 26.58 -47.74
N GLY A 328 -75.97 26.80 -48.96
CA GLY A 328 -76.01 28.09 -49.66
C GLY A 328 -74.82 29.05 -49.49
N GLY A 329 -74.18 29.37 -50.63
CA GLY A 329 -73.72 30.75 -50.86
C GLY A 329 -72.32 30.95 -51.45
N GLY A 330 -72.17 30.74 -52.76
CA GLY A 330 -71.64 31.72 -53.74
C GLY A 330 -70.25 32.37 -53.61
N ASN A 331 -69.54 32.35 -54.74
CA ASN A 331 -68.35 33.15 -55.15
C ASN A 331 -67.04 32.83 -54.41
N GLY A 332 -65.91 32.56 -55.06
CA GLY A 332 -65.47 32.98 -56.38
C GLY A 332 -64.14 33.71 -56.22
N SER A 333 -63.14 33.30 -57.01
CA SER A 333 -61.81 33.90 -57.23
C SER A 333 -60.60 33.34 -56.45
N LYS A 334 -59.69 32.79 -57.27
CA LYS A 334 -58.28 32.46 -57.06
C LYS A 334 -57.42 33.74 -57.00
N VAL A 335 -56.13 33.51 -56.70
CA VAL A 335 -54.92 34.34 -56.90
C VAL A 335 -54.50 34.98 -55.56
N ARG A 336 -53.36 34.65 -54.95
CA ARG A 336 -52.05 34.20 -55.47
C ARG A 336 -51.37 33.28 -54.45
#